data_AF-A0A925RVJ9-F1
#
_entry.id   AF-A0A925RVJ9-F1
#
_cell.length_a   1.000
_cell.length_b   1.000
_cell.length_c   1.000
_cell.angle_alpha   90.00
_cell.angle_beta   90.00
_cell.angle_gamma   90.00
#
_symmetry.space_group_name_H-M   'P 1'
#
loop_
_entity.id
_entity.type
_entity.pdbx_description
1 polymer ?
#
loop_
_entity_poly.entity_id
_entity_poly.type
_entity_poly.pdbx_seq_one_letter_code
_entity_poly.pdbx_strand_id
1 'polypeptide(L)'
;DVLLADTLNDAPLSIEHGAPLRLVAPAHYGYKNVKHLSQIEFWRDRGDYRPSALRFMDHPRARVAFEERGQIFPGWFLRYLYRPLIDSTVKQFSKAMDEYR
;
A
#
# COMPACT_ATOMS: atom_id res chain seq x y z
N ASP A 1 5.79 15.21 1.69
CA ASP A 1 6.74 14.79 0.62
C ASP A 1 6.74 13.29 0.42
N VAL A 2 7.35 12.81 -0.66
CA VAL A 2 7.61 11.38 -0.92
C VAL A 2 9.08 11.10 -0.65
N LEU A 3 9.38 10.00 0.03
CA LEU A 3 10.72 9.65 0.52
C LEU A 3 11.13 8.25 0.08
N LEU A 4 12.42 8.05 -0.10
CA LEU A 4 13.05 6.73 -0.03
C LEU A 4 13.68 6.62 1.36
N ALA A 5 13.20 5.68 2.15
CA ALA A 5 13.64 5.47 3.52
C ALA A 5 14.43 4.17 3.63
N ASP A 6 15.59 4.23 4.27
CA ASP A 6 16.43 3.12 4.69
C ASP A 6 16.47 2.95 6.22
N THR A 7 15.91 3.91 6.95
CA THR A 7 15.82 3.95 8.40
C THR A 7 14.40 4.20 8.91
N LEU A 8 14.15 3.77 10.14
CA LEU A 8 12.94 4.03 10.92
C LEU A 8 13.35 4.24 12.39
N ASN A 9 13.00 5.39 12.97
CA ASN A 9 13.40 5.77 14.33
C ASN A 9 14.91 5.65 14.56
N ASP A 10 15.70 6.24 13.65
CA ASP A 10 17.17 6.25 13.66
C ASP A 10 17.85 4.86 13.60
N ALA A 11 17.08 3.79 13.37
CA ALA A 11 17.59 2.44 13.17
C ALA A 11 17.40 1.99 11.70
N PRO A 12 18.26 1.10 11.16
CA PRO A 12 18.01 0.48 9.86
C PRO A 12 16.64 -0.19 9.79
N LEU A 13 15.99 -0.15 8.62
CA LEU A 13 14.73 -0.86 8.44
C LEU A 13 14.89 -2.36 8.75
N SER A 14 13.87 -2.94 9.38
CA SER A 14 13.71 -4.39 9.45
C SER A 14 13.12 -4.92 8.14
N ILE A 15 13.24 -6.23 7.91
CA ILE A 15 12.57 -6.91 6.80
C ILE A 15 11.06 -6.63 6.85
N GLU A 16 10.44 -6.68 8.03
CA GLU A 16 9.01 -6.37 8.21
C GLU A 16 8.65 -4.94 7.77
N HIS A 17 9.58 -4.00 7.90
CA HIS A 17 9.38 -2.61 7.49
C HIS A 17 9.85 -2.28 6.09
N GLY A 18 10.38 -3.26 5.35
CA GLY A 18 10.70 -3.15 3.93
C GLY A 18 12.17 -2.90 3.62
N ALA A 19 13.08 -3.33 4.48
CA ALA A 19 14.52 -3.26 4.24
C ALA A 19 14.95 -3.88 2.89
N PRO A 20 16.07 -3.43 2.30
CA PRO A 20 16.92 -2.35 2.77
C PRO A 20 16.37 -0.95 2.45
N LEU A 21 15.39 -0.85 1.55
CA LEU A 21 14.89 0.43 1.04
C LEU A 21 13.38 0.38 0.83
N ARG A 22 12.69 1.43 1.25
CA ARG A 22 11.23 1.56 1.14
C ARG A 22 10.82 2.90 0.55
N LEU A 23 9.85 2.89 -0.34
CA LEU A 23 9.15 4.10 -0.77
C LEU A 23 8.09 4.48 0.25
N VAL A 24 8.09 5.74 0.69
CA VAL A 24 7.12 6.30 1.62
C VAL A 24 6.42 7.51 0.99
N ALA A 25 5.10 7.46 0.90
CA ALA A 25 4.25 8.51 0.35
C ALA A 25 3.07 8.78 1.31
N PRO A 26 3.24 9.65 2.33
CA PRO A 26 2.28 9.86 3.42
C PRO A 26 0.89 10.31 2.99
N ALA A 27 0.78 10.98 1.83
CA ALA A 27 -0.51 11.41 1.28
C ALA A 27 -1.35 10.25 0.69
N HIS A 28 -0.78 9.05 0.55
CA HIS A 28 -1.39 7.89 -0.09
C HIS A 28 -1.56 6.72 0.88
N TYR A 29 -2.47 5.80 0.58
CA TYR A 29 -2.69 4.60 1.40
C TYR A 29 -1.44 3.73 1.52
N GLY A 30 -1.34 3.03 2.65
CA GLY A 30 -0.16 2.26 3.03
C GLY A 30 0.30 1.24 1.98
N TYR A 31 -0.62 0.64 1.22
CA TYR A 31 -0.25 -0.34 0.19
C TYR A 31 0.50 0.29 -1.01
N LYS A 32 0.43 1.61 -1.21
CA LYS A 32 1.24 2.33 -2.22
C LYS A 32 2.68 2.61 -1.74
N ASN A 33 2.99 2.33 -0.47
CA ASN A 33 4.31 2.53 0.13
C ASN A 33 5.13 1.24 -0.02
N VAL A 34 5.72 1.03 -1.20
CA VAL A 34 6.40 -0.20 -1.62
C VAL A 34 7.54 -0.56 -0.67
N LYS A 35 7.48 -1.76 -0.09
CA LYS A 35 8.55 -2.39 0.70
C LYS A 35 9.54 -3.11 -0.23
N HIS A 36 10.80 -3.26 0.22
CA HIS A 36 11.83 -4.01 -0.51
C HIS A 36 12.05 -3.47 -1.92
N LEU A 37 12.15 -2.15 -2.03
CA LEU A 37 12.24 -1.46 -3.31
C LEU A 37 13.49 -1.90 -4.07
N SER A 38 13.29 -2.55 -5.22
CA SER A 38 14.36 -3.05 -6.08
C SER A 38 14.54 -2.25 -7.36
N GLN A 39 13.48 -1.58 -7.84
CA GLN A 39 13.48 -0.90 -9.11
C GLN A 39 12.48 0.27 -9.13
N ILE A 40 12.85 1.34 -9.83
CA ILE A 40 11.96 2.45 -10.19
C ILE A 40 12.08 2.64 -11.69
N GLU A 41 10.95 2.59 -12.38
CA GLU A 41 10.87 2.88 -13.81
C GLU A 41 10.02 4.14 -14.05
N PHE A 42 10.39 4.92 -15.06
CA PHE A 42 9.64 6.09 -15.49
C PHE A 42 9.04 5.81 -16.86
N TRP A 43 7.72 5.82 -16.95
CA TRP A 43 6.99 5.59 -18.19
C TRP A 43 6.32 6.89 -18.67
N ARG A 44 6.20 7.03 -20.00
CA ARG A 44 5.55 8.19 -20.63
C ARG A 44 4.03 8.10 -20.59
N ASP A 45 3.50 6.88 -20.48
CA ASP A 45 2.09 6.58 -20.39
C ASP A 45 1.85 5.39 -19.44
N ARG A 46 0.58 4.99 -19.29
CA ARG A 46 0.17 3.91 -18.38
C ARG A 46 0.01 2.56 -19.08
N GLY A 47 0.49 2.40 -20.32
CA GLY A 47 0.28 1.19 -21.13
C GLY A 47 0.75 -0.08 -20.44
N ASP A 48 1.89 0.00 -19.75
CA ASP A 48 2.47 -1.14 -19.03
C ASP A 48 1.93 -1.30 -17.60
N TYR A 49 1.02 -0.43 -17.15
CA TYR A 49 0.49 -0.46 -15.78
C TYR A 49 -0.46 -1.64 -15.59
N ARG A 50 -0.05 -2.60 -14.76
CA ARG A 50 -0.85 -3.76 -14.39
C ARG A 50 -1.49 -3.54 -13.01
N PRO A 51 -2.82 -3.38 -12.93
CA PRO A 51 -3.49 -3.33 -11.63
C PRO A 51 -3.35 -4.69 -10.93
N SER A 52 -3.23 -4.67 -9.60
CA SER A 52 -3.13 -5.89 -8.78
C SER A 52 -4.43 -6.69 -8.67
N ALA A 53 -5.55 -6.10 -9.11
CA ALA A 53 -6.88 -6.69 -9.09
C ALA A 53 -7.71 -6.18 -10.29
N LEU A 54 -9.04 -6.28 -10.20
CA LEU A 54 -9.95 -5.71 -11.20
C LEU A 54 -9.73 -4.19 -11.33
N ARG A 55 -9.69 -3.67 -12.57
CA ARG A 55 -9.39 -2.25 -12.87
C ARG A 55 -10.25 -1.24 -12.10
N PHE A 56 -11.50 -1.56 -11.80
CA PHE A 56 -12.40 -0.67 -11.05
C PHE A 56 -12.09 -0.61 -9.54
N MET A 57 -11.39 -1.62 -9.02
CA MET A 57 -10.92 -1.70 -7.64
C MET A 57 -9.56 -1.01 -7.45
N ASP A 58 -8.86 -0.69 -8.53
CA ASP A 58 -7.60 0.04 -8.45
C ASP A 58 -7.86 1.49 -8.05
N HIS A 59 -7.02 2.01 -7.16
CA HIS A 59 -7.01 3.41 -6.75
C HIS A 59 -5.80 4.07 -7.40
N PRO A 60 -5.98 4.85 -8.49
CA PRO A 60 -4.85 5.35 -9.26
C PRO A 60 -3.87 6.20 -8.45
N ARG A 61 -4.37 6.94 -7.44
CA ARG A 61 -3.52 7.63 -6.47
C ARG A 61 -3.67 7.08 -5.05
N ALA A 62 -4.88 6.73 -4.63
CA ALA A 62 -5.15 6.24 -3.27
C ALA A 62 -4.93 7.32 -2.20
N ARG A 63 -5.32 8.57 -2.50
CA ARG A 63 -5.12 9.72 -1.60
C ARG A 63 -5.97 9.58 -0.34
N VAL A 64 -5.31 9.70 0.83
CA VAL A 64 -5.94 9.52 2.14
C VAL A 64 -6.96 10.62 2.42
N ALA A 65 -6.61 11.88 2.13
CA ALA A 65 -7.44 13.06 2.43
C ALA A 65 -8.82 13.03 1.72
N PHE A 66 -8.93 12.32 0.60
CA PHE A 66 -10.15 12.21 -0.18
C PHE A 66 -10.86 10.87 -0.01
N GLU A 67 -10.33 9.99 0.86
CA GLU A 67 -10.82 8.63 1.04
C GLU A 67 -11.05 7.88 -0.28
N GLU A 68 -10.03 7.87 -1.15
CA GLU A 68 -10.11 7.21 -2.46
C GLU A 68 -10.16 5.68 -2.30
N ARG A 69 -11.33 5.12 -1.97
CA ARG A 69 -11.57 3.68 -1.73
C ARG A 69 -12.15 2.92 -2.93
N GLY A 70 -12.41 3.59 -4.04
CA GLY A 70 -12.77 2.99 -5.32
C GLY A 70 -12.98 4.07 -6.38
N GLN A 71 -13.16 3.67 -7.63
CA GLN A 71 -13.42 4.63 -8.73
C GLN A 71 -14.90 5.00 -8.84
N ILE A 72 -15.80 4.15 -8.36
CA ILE A 72 -17.23 4.20 -8.70
C ILE A 72 -18.10 4.51 -7.47
N PHE A 73 -17.85 3.85 -6.34
CA PHE A 73 -18.70 3.99 -5.15
C PHE A 73 -18.17 5.04 -4.17
N PRO A 74 -19.07 5.74 -3.43
CA PRO A 74 -18.67 6.65 -2.37
C PRO A 74 -17.81 5.96 -1.30
N GLY A 75 -16.78 6.66 -0.80
CA GLY A 75 -15.84 6.11 0.18
C GLY A 75 -16.50 5.67 1.49
N TRP A 76 -17.50 6.40 1.98
CA TRP A 76 -18.25 6.05 3.17
C TRP A 76 -18.97 4.70 3.04
N PHE A 77 -19.54 4.40 1.87
CA PHE A 77 -20.26 3.16 1.62
C PHE A 77 -19.30 1.96 1.65
N LEU A 78 -18.18 2.08 0.92
CA LEU A 78 -17.13 1.06 0.91
C LEU A 78 -16.51 0.84 2.28
N ARG A 79 -16.40 1.89 3.10
CA ARG A 79 -15.92 1.78 4.49
C ARG A 79 -16.80 0.84 5.31
N TYR A 80 -18.12 0.99 5.25
CA TYR A 80 -19.03 0.11 5.99
C TYR A 80 -19.04 -1.31 5.42
N LEU A 81 -19.04 -1.43 4.09
CA LEU A 81 -19.05 -2.72 3.41
C LEU A 81 -17.80 -3.57 3.73
N TYR A 82 -16.61 -2.96 3.76
CA TYR A 82 -15.37 -3.67 4.01
C TYR A 82 -15.00 -3.83 5.49
N ARG A 83 -15.65 -3.10 6.39
CA ARG A 83 -15.33 -3.14 7.84
C ARG A 83 -15.29 -4.57 8.43
N PRO A 84 -16.24 -5.48 8.11
CA PRO A 84 -16.23 -6.83 8.67
C PRO A 84 -15.02 -7.67 8.25
N LEU A 85 -14.34 -7.32 7.15
CA LEU A 85 -13.20 -8.08 6.62
C LEU A 85 -11.89 -7.74 7.35
N ILE A 86 -11.81 -6.58 8.02
CA ILE A 86 -10.56 -6.04 8.59
C ILE A 86 -9.95 -7.03 9.58
N ASP A 87 -10.72 -7.52 10.55
CA ASP A 87 -10.18 -8.40 11.61
C ASP A 87 -9.66 -9.73 11.05
N SER A 88 -10.34 -10.28 10.05
CA SER A 88 -9.91 -11.51 9.37
C SER A 88 -8.60 -11.27 8.62
N THR A 89 -8.51 -10.17 7.88
CA THR A 89 -7.30 -9.78 7.15
C THR A 89 -6.13 -9.56 8.12
N VAL A 90 -6.33 -8.85 9.23
CA VAL A 90 -5.30 -8.65 10.27
C VAL A 90 -4.79 -9.99 10.81
N LYS A 91 -5.69 -10.93 11.12
CA LYS A 91 -5.31 -12.27 11.59
C LYS A 91 -4.51 -13.05 10.54
N GLN A 92 -4.91 -12.98 9.27
CA GLN A 92 -4.19 -13.64 8.18
C GLN A 92 -2.78 -13.08 8.02
N PHE A 93 -2.61 -11.75 8.05
CA PHE A 93 -1.29 -11.12 7.98
C PHE A 93 -0.42 -11.47 9.19
N SER A 94 -0.97 -11.47 10.40
CA SER A 94 -0.23 -11.87 11.60
C SER A 94 0.28 -13.30 11.47
N LYS A 95 -0.59 -14.24 11.08
CA LYS A 95 -0.21 -15.64 10.90
C LYS A 95 0.89 -15.81 9.84
N ALA A 96 0.74 -15.13 8.70
CA ALA A 96 1.73 -15.18 7.63
C ALA A 96 3.08 -14.62 8.08
N MET A 97 3.10 -13.57 8.91
CA MET A 97 4.35 -13.02 9.47
C MET A 97 5.03 -13.95 10.46
N ASP A 98 4.27 -14.67 11.28
CA ASP A 98 4.82 -15.64 12.24
C ASP A 98 5.56 -16.80 11.52
N GLU A 99 5.19 -17.13 10.28
CA GLU A 99 5.89 -18.14 9.47
C GLU A 99 7.31 -17.71 9.04
N TYR A 100 7.60 -16.40 9.04
CA TYR A 100 8.88 -15.83 8.63
C TYR A 100 9.74 -15.31 9.79
N ARG A 101 9.32 -15.54 11.03
CA ARG A 101 10.02 -15.12 12.26
C ARG A 101 10.87 -16.24 12.84
#